data_AF-A0A643ATH9-F1
#
_entry.id   AF-A0A643ATH9-F1
#
_cell.length_a   1.000
_cell.length_b   1.000
_cell.length_c   1.000
_cell.angle_alpha   90.00
_cell.angle_beta   90.00
_cell.angle_gamma   90.00
#
_symmetry.space_group_name_H-M   'P 1'
#
loop_
_entity.id
_entity.type
_entity.pdbx_description
1 polymer ?
#
loop_
_entity_poly.entity_id
_entity_poly.type
_entity_poly.pdbx_seq_one_letter_code
_entity_poly.pdbx_strand_id
1 'polypeptide(L)'
;MFPSGFSAVSITRSCKKGNSTWKGREVVVVDTPGIFDTEVQDADTSKEIARCMALTSPGPHALLLVIPLGRYTPEDHRATEKILKMFGERARRHMILLFTRKDDLEGIDFRDYLKEAPKGIQELMGMFGDRYCVFNNRAAGAAQEDQREQLLVLVQRVVAECKGRCFTNNMYQKAEEEIQKQIRVMQENYRAELERQKAQIRQEYEEKIRMLEDELEQQKQVMHMRRELAEREALCATRQQNARDEVENQSGIVEFILGLLKIVSFVFSLFED
;
A
#
# COMPACT_ATOMS: atom_id res chain seq x y z
N MET A 1 -12.18 5.23 0.64
CA MET A 1 -12.62 5.26 2.05
C MET A 1 -12.46 3.85 2.60
N PHE A 2 -11.73 3.68 3.70
CA PHE A 2 -11.60 2.38 4.36
C PHE A 2 -12.81 2.16 5.27
N PRO A 3 -13.52 1.03 5.17
CA PRO A 3 -14.66 0.77 6.04
C PRO A 3 -14.17 0.59 7.48
N SER A 4 -14.68 1.42 8.40
CA SER A 4 -14.41 1.31 9.84
C SER A 4 -15.73 1.19 10.60
N GLY A 5 -15.83 0.23 11.52
CA GLY A 5 -17.04 0.01 12.30
C GLY A 5 -16.75 -0.83 13.55
N PHE A 6 -17.63 -0.75 14.55
CA PHE A 6 -17.56 -1.62 15.70
C PHE A 6 -18.07 -3.01 15.29
N SER A 7 -17.16 -3.98 15.20
CA SER A 7 -17.46 -5.34 14.73
C SER A 7 -16.78 -6.35 15.65
N ALA A 8 -17.44 -7.49 15.86
CA ALA A 8 -16.87 -8.61 16.61
C ALA A 8 -15.86 -9.44 15.78
N VAL A 9 -15.77 -9.16 14.48
CA VAL A 9 -14.85 -9.82 13.53
C VAL A 9 -14.10 -8.79 12.69
N SER A 10 -12.92 -9.15 12.17
CA SER A 10 -12.17 -8.29 11.24
C SER A 10 -13.03 -7.91 10.03
N ILE A 11 -13.22 -6.61 9.83
CA ILE A 11 -13.96 -6.04 8.70
C ILE A 11 -13.13 -6.17 7.42
N THR A 12 -11.82 -5.98 7.51
CA THR A 12 -10.89 -6.13 6.41
C THR A 12 -10.42 -7.57 6.34
N ARG A 13 -10.81 -8.28 5.27
CA ARG A 13 -10.43 -9.68 5.02
C ARG A 13 -9.23 -9.83 4.08
N SER A 14 -8.89 -8.77 3.37
CA SER A 14 -7.75 -8.72 2.47
C SER A 14 -7.16 -7.32 2.43
N CYS A 15 -5.89 -7.19 2.09
CA CYS A 15 -5.23 -5.89 1.98
C CYS A 15 -5.96 -4.97 0.97
N LYS A 16 -6.12 -3.69 1.32
CA LYS A 16 -6.76 -2.69 0.46
C LYS A 16 -5.85 -1.47 0.31
N LYS A 17 -5.57 -1.08 -0.93
CA LYS A 17 -4.81 0.13 -1.28
C LYS A 17 -5.79 1.29 -1.51
N GLY A 18 -5.50 2.45 -0.94
CA GLY A 18 -6.20 3.70 -1.20
C GLY A 18 -5.21 4.83 -1.37
N ASN A 19 -5.51 5.80 -2.23
CA ASN A 19 -4.68 6.97 -2.44
C ASN A 19 -5.46 8.27 -2.18
N SER A 20 -4.71 9.33 -1.89
CA SER A 20 -5.22 10.70 -1.79
C SER A 20 -4.08 11.68 -2.05
N THR A 21 -4.40 12.96 -2.18
CA THR A 21 -3.40 14.02 -2.29
C THR A 21 -3.38 14.87 -1.02
N TRP A 22 -2.19 15.23 -0.57
CA TRP A 22 -1.99 16.19 0.52
C TRP A 22 -0.78 17.07 0.24
N LYS A 23 -0.98 18.39 0.25
CA LYS A 23 0.04 19.41 -0.08
C LYS A 23 0.81 19.09 -1.37
N GLY A 24 0.08 18.66 -2.41
CA GLY A 24 0.64 18.31 -3.72
C GLY A 24 1.41 16.99 -3.78
N ARG A 25 1.46 16.21 -2.69
CA ARG A 25 2.07 14.87 -2.67
C ARG A 25 0.99 13.80 -2.65
N GLU A 26 1.23 12.72 -3.37
CA GLU A 26 0.42 11.52 -3.27
C GLU A 26 0.68 10.83 -1.92
N VAL A 27 -0.39 10.45 -1.24
CA VAL A 27 -0.38 9.64 -0.01
C VAL A 27 -1.11 8.35 -0.31
N VAL A 28 -0.37 7.25 -0.28
CA VAL A 28 -0.90 5.90 -0.43
C VAL A 28 -0.98 5.24 0.93
N VAL A 29 -2.15 4.70 1.25
CA VAL A 29 -2.42 3.94 2.47
C VAL A 29 -2.79 2.52 2.09
N VAL A 30 -2.16 1.54 2.73
CA VAL A 30 -2.52 0.13 2.61
C VAL A 30 -3.11 -0.30 3.94
N ASP A 31 -4.41 -0.60 3.93
CA ASP A 31 -5.11 -1.20 5.05
C ASP A 31 -4.89 -2.71 5.02
N THR A 32 -4.48 -3.28 6.16
CA THR A 32 -4.21 -4.71 6.30
C THR A 32 -5.34 -5.38 7.07
N PRO A 33 -5.67 -6.64 6.76
CA PRO A 33 -6.54 -7.42 7.64
C PRO A 33 -5.89 -7.54 9.03
N GLY A 34 -6.68 -7.98 10.03
CA GLY A 34 -6.15 -8.39 11.34
C GLY A 34 -5.22 -9.60 11.20
N ILE A 35 -4.00 -9.38 10.71
CA ILE A 35 -2.98 -10.40 10.46
C ILE A 35 -2.48 -11.07 11.75
N PHE A 36 -2.93 -10.60 12.91
CA PHE A 36 -2.63 -11.16 14.23
C PHE A 36 -3.89 -11.64 14.96
N ASP A 37 -5.04 -11.67 14.29
CA ASP A 37 -6.27 -12.23 14.86
C ASP A 37 -6.14 -13.77 14.89
N THR A 38 -6.33 -14.36 16.07
CA THR A 38 -6.16 -15.81 16.32
C THR A 38 -7.17 -16.70 15.58
N GLU A 39 -8.12 -16.13 14.84
CA GLU A 39 -9.18 -16.84 14.12
C GLU A 39 -8.83 -17.15 12.65
N VAL A 40 -7.72 -16.62 12.13
CA VAL A 40 -7.32 -16.78 10.71
C VAL A 40 -6.26 -17.88 10.59
N GLN A 41 -6.41 -18.77 9.60
CA GLN A 41 -5.42 -19.83 9.32
C GLN A 41 -4.07 -19.22 8.90
N ASP A 42 -2.95 -19.80 9.37
CA ASP A 42 -1.59 -19.30 9.11
C ASP A 42 -1.27 -19.14 7.60
N ALA A 43 -1.87 -19.98 6.75
CA ALA A 43 -1.71 -19.91 5.29
C ALA A 43 -2.36 -18.65 4.69
N ASP A 44 -3.54 -18.26 5.17
CA ASP A 44 -4.24 -17.05 4.74
C ASP A 44 -3.51 -15.79 5.25
N THR A 45 -3.01 -15.84 6.48
CA THR A 45 -2.18 -14.76 7.06
C THR A 45 -0.91 -14.53 6.24
N SER A 46 -0.19 -15.59 5.88
CA SER A 46 1.03 -15.48 5.07
C SER A 46 0.77 -14.89 3.68
N LYS A 47 -0.37 -15.25 3.07
CA LYS A 47 -0.78 -14.71 1.78
C LYS A 47 -1.10 -13.22 1.87
N GLU A 48 -1.78 -12.77 2.91
CA GLU A 48 -2.07 -11.36 3.12
C GLU A 48 -0.82 -10.55 3.48
N ILE A 49 0.14 -11.12 4.20
CA ILE A 49 1.47 -10.51 4.37
C ILE A 49 2.14 -10.34 3.01
N ALA A 50 2.12 -11.36 2.14
CA ALA A 50 2.69 -11.26 0.80
C ALA A 50 2.00 -10.18 -0.05
N ARG A 51 0.67 -10.08 -0.01
CA ARG A 51 -0.08 -9.00 -0.68
C ARG A 51 0.29 -7.62 -0.13
N CYS A 52 0.35 -7.46 1.19
CA CYS A 52 0.75 -6.21 1.81
C CYS A 52 2.14 -5.78 1.34
N MET A 53 3.10 -6.72 1.31
CA MET A 53 4.45 -6.47 0.80
C MET A 53 4.45 -6.06 -0.67
N ALA A 54 3.65 -6.71 -1.54
CA ALA A 54 3.53 -6.32 -2.94
C ALA A 54 3.03 -4.87 -3.07
N LEU A 55 1.93 -4.52 -2.38
CA LEU A 55 1.30 -3.19 -2.43
C LEU A 55 2.13 -2.08 -1.79
N THR A 56 3.05 -2.43 -0.89
CA THR A 56 3.90 -1.46 -0.18
C THR A 56 5.34 -1.45 -0.67
N SER A 57 5.75 -2.34 -1.59
CA SER A 57 7.09 -2.33 -2.19
C SER A 57 7.36 -0.97 -2.87
N PRO A 58 8.59 -0.42 -2.81
CA PRO A 58 9.84 -0.99 -2.26
C PRO A 58 9.91 -1.01 -0.72
N GLY A 59 8.87 -0.49 -0.06
CA GLY A 59 8.62 -0.57 1.36
C GLY A 59 7.84 0.64 1.88
N PRO A 60 7.24 0.54 3.07
CA PRO A 60 6.44 1.62 3.64
C PRO A 60 7.30 2.79 4.14
N HIS A 61 6.85 4.02 3.91
CA HIS A 61 7.48 5.23 4.45
C HIS A 61 7.25 5.39 5.95
N ALA A 62 6.04 5.06 6.39
CA ALA A 62 5.64 4.99 7.78
C ALA A 62 4.75 3.76 8.01
N LEU A 63 4.82 3.21 9.21
CA LEU A 63 4.04 2.06 9.68
C LEU A 63 3.18 2.52 10.85
N LEU A 64 1.86 2.37 10.77
CA LEU A 64 0.96 2.76 11.86
C LEU A 64 0.64 1.56 12.73
N LEU A 65 1.07 1.60 13.99
CA LEU A 65 0.66 0.62 15.00
C LEU A 65 -0.62 1.16 15.67
N VAL A 66 -1.76 0.57 15.34
CA VAL A 66 -3.07 1.06 15.79
C VAL A 66 -3.48 0.37 17.09
N ILE A 67 -3.76 1.16 18.13
CA ILE A 67 -4.21 0.66 19.44
C ILE A 67 -5.49 1.40 19.85
N PRO A 68 -6.61 0.72 20.15
CA PRO A 68 -7.78 1.38 20.69
C PRO A 68 -7.53 1.86 22.12
N LEU A 69 -8.01 3.06 22.46
CA LEU A 69 -8.10 3.50 23.84
C LEU A 69 -9.12 2.66 24.61
N GLY A 70 -8.90 2.56 25.93
CA GLY A 70 -9.72 1.78 26.85
C GLY A 70 -8.92 0.67 27.52
N ARG A 71 -9.52 -0.53 27.58
CA ARG A 71 -8.89 -1.70 28.22
C ARG A 71 -7.72 -2.19 27.38
N TYR A 72 -6.51 -2.10 27.94
CA TYR A 72 -5.30 -2.67 27.37
C TYR A 72 -4.80 -3.81 28.27
N THR A 73 -4.88 -5.03 27.76
CA THR A 73 -4.60 -6.26 28.51
C THR A 73 -3.14 -6.70 28.35
N PRO A 74 -2.62 -7.55 29.25
CA PRO A 74 -1.32 -8.20 29.05
C PRO A 74 -1.24 -8.99 27.74
N GLU A 75 -2.36 -9.54 27.26
CA GLU A 75 -2.48 -10.23 25.98
C GLU A 75 -2.23 -9.27 24.81
N ASP A 76 -2.89 -8.10 24.82
CA ASP A 76 -2.69 -7.04 23.82
C ASP A 76 -1.23 -6.58 23.80
N HIS A 77 -0.60 -6.51 24.97
CA HIS A 77 0.80 -6.17 25.09
C HIS A 77 1.73 -7.20 24.46
N ARG A 78 1.54 -8.49 24.77
CA ARG A 78 2.32 -9.57 24.15
C ARG A 78 2.14 -9.62 22.64
N ALA A 79 0.93 -9.38 22.14
CA ALA A 79 0.66 -9.27 20.71
C ALA A 79 1.45 -8.11 20.11
N THR A 80 1.39 -6.92 20.73
CA THR A 80 2.14 -5.75 20.29
C THR A 80 3.65 -6.01 20.26
N GLU A 81 4.21 -6.63 21.29
CA GLU A 81 5.63 -6.99 21.32
C GLU A 81 6.02 -7.96 20.20
N LYS A 82 5.16 -8.95 19.89
CA LYS A 82 5.39 -9.88 18.79
C LYS A 82 5.49 -9.14 17.46
N ILE A 83 4.60 -8.17 17.22
CA ILE A 83 4.63 -7.30 16.03
C ILE A 83 5.95 -6.54 15.97
N LEU A 84 6.33 -5.87 17.07
CA LEU A 84 7.57 -5.08 17.13
C LEU A 84 8.82 -5.94 16.89
N LYS A 85 8.84 -7.17 17.41
CA LYS A 85 9.92 -8.15 17.19
C LYS A 85 9.97 -8.60 15.72
N MET A 86 8.83 -8.91 15.11
CA MET A 86 8.76 -9.35 13.71
C MET A 86 9.29 -8.31 12.72
N PHE A 87 8.94 -7.04 12.91
CA PHE A 87 9.44 -5.97 12.06
C PHE A 87 10.89 -5.59 12.36
N GLY A 88 11.37 -5.94 13.55
CA GLY A 88 12.72 -5.66 14.04
C GLY A 88 12.94 -4.19 14.39
N GLU A 89 14.02 -3.92 15.12
CA GLU A 89 14.31 -2.58 15.65
C GLU A 89 14.47 -1.52 14.54
N ARG A 90 14.95 -1.94 13.35
CA ARG A 90 15.15 -1.04 12.22
C ARG A 90 13.83 -0.44 11.72
N ALA A 91 12.76 -1.23 11.71
CA ALA A 91 11.44 -0.77 11.29
C ALA A 91 10.81 0.20 12.28
N ARG A 92 11.15 0.10 13.57
CA ARG A 92 10.61 0.98 14.63
C ARG A 92 10.81 2.47 14.35
N ARG A 93 11.90 2.83 13.66
CA ARG A 93 12.18 4.22 13.24
C ARG A 93 11.15 4.76 12.25
N HIS A 94 10.45 3.89 11.52
CA HIS A 94 9.37 4.25 10.61
C HIS A 94 8.00 4.11 11.26
N MET A 95 7.91 3.64 12.51
CA MET A 95 6.63 3.37 13.15
C MET A 95 6.10 4.58 13.91
N ILE A 96 4.78 4.76 13.84
CA ILE A 96 3.99 5.73 14.59
C ILE A 96 2.92 4.98 15.36
N LEU A 97 2.77 5.31 16.63
CA LEU A 97 1.71 4.77 17.47
C LEU A 97 0.41 5.56 17.26
N LEU A 98 -0.65 4.90 16.81
CA LEU A 98 -1.93 5.55 16.56
C LEU A 98 -2.99 5.05 17.56
N PHE A 99 -3.32 5.88 18.53
CA PHE A 99 -4.44 5.60 19.42
C PHE A 99 -5.76 5.94 18.75
N THR A 100 -6.74 5.04 18.82
CA THR A 100 -8.11 5.29 18.31
C THR A 100 -9.12 5.37 19.46
N ARG A 101 -10.38 5.71 19.16
CA ARG A 101 -11.43 5.92 20.18
C ARG A 101 -11.15 7.10 21.12
N LYS A 102 -10.57 8.18 20.58
CA LYS A 102 -10.34 9.43 21.31
C LYS A 102 -11.60 9.99 21.98
N ASP A 103 -12.77 9.74 21.39
CA ASP A 103 -14.08 10.12 21.93
C ASP A 103 -14.37 9.50 23.30
N ASP A 104 -13.81 8.32 23.60
CA ASP A 104 -13.98 7.66 24.90
C ASP A 104 -13.19 8.32 26.04
N LEU A 105 -12.33 9.30 25.73
CA LEU A 105 -11.69 10.11 26.77
C LEU A 105 -12.67 11.07 27.43
N GLU A 106 -13.85 11.33 26.83
CA GLU A 106 -14.90 12.21 27.41
C GLU A 106 -14.37 13.58 27.89
N GLY A 107 -13.34 14.12 27.22
CA GLY A 107 -12.72 15.40 27.55
C GLY A 107 -11.51 15.31 28.49
N ILE A 108 -11.16 14.13 29.00
CA ILE A 108 -9.91 13.87 29.73
C ILE A 108 -8.73 14.10 28.79
N ASP A 109 -7.72 14.85 29.24
CA ASP A 109 -6.49 15.01 28.48
C ASP A 109 -5.76 13.67 28.35
N PHE A 110 -5.24 13.37 27.15
CA PHE A 110 -4.57 12.11 26.91
C PHE A 110 -3.36 11.88 27.84
N ARG A 111 -2.65 12.95 28.25
CA ARG A 111 -1.53 12.84 29.19
C ARG A 111 -2.00 12.47 30.59
N ASP A 112 -3.19 12.90 30.98
CA ASP A 112 -3.79 12.50 32.25
C ASP A 112 -4.24 11.04 32.21
N TYR A 113 -4.82 10.58 31.09
CA TYR A 113 -5.10 9.15 30.87
C TYR A 113 -3.83 8.29 31.00
N LEU A 114 -2.70 8.76 30.46
CA LEU A 114 -1.44 8.02 30.51
C LEU A 114 -0.87 7.84 31.92
N LYS A 115 -1.19 8.72 32.88
CA LYS A 115 -0.72 8.59 34.27
C LYS A 115 -1.27 7.33 34.95
N GLU A 116 -2.50 6.98 34.62
CA GLU A 116 -3.21 5.81 35.15
C GLU A 116 -3.15 4.60 34.19
N ALA A 117 -2.48 4.74 33.04
CA ALA A 117 -2.45 3.71 32.02
C ALA A 117 -1.62 2.49 32.47
N PRO A 118 -1.98 1.26 32.02
CA PRO A 118 -1.22 0.05 32.33
C PRO A 118 0.26 0.18 31.93
N LYS A 119 1.15 -0.49 32.68
CA LYS A 119 2.60 -0.45 32.45
C LYS A 119 2.99 -0.71 31.00
N GLY A 120 2.30 -1.64 30.31
CA GLY A 120 2.56 -1.93 28.90
C GLY A 120 2.31 -0.76 27.95
N ILE A 121 1.32 0.11 28.22
CA ILE A 121 1.12 1.36 27.48
C ILE A 121 2.23 2.35 27.78
N GLN A 122 2.65 2.48 29.05
CA GLN A 122 3.75 3.37 29.43
C GLN A 122 5.07 2.95 28.78
N GLU A 123 5.34 1.65 28.70
CA GLU A 123 6.50 1.08 27.99
C GLU A 123 6.44 1.37 26.48
N LEU A 124 5.26 1.22 25.85
CA LEU A 124 5.05 1.62 24.46
C LEU A 124 5.32 3.12 24.24
N MET A 125 4.77 3.98 25.09
CA MET A 125 5.03 5.41 25.02
C MET A 125 6.52 5.73 25.17
N GLY A 126 7.24 5.03 26.05
CA GLY A 126 8.69 5.15 26.18
C GLY A 126 9.46 4.74 24.92
N MET A 127 9.02 3.68 24.24
CA MET A 127 9.65 3.19 23.00
C MET A 127 9.43 4.12 21.80
N PHE A 128 8.24 4.72 21.70
CA PHE A 128 7.84 5.56 20.57
C PHE A 128 8.13 7.04 20.80
N GLY A 129 8.26 7.47 22.05
CA GLY A 129 8.50 8.85 22.42
C GLY A 129 7.36 9.76 21.96
N ASP A 130 7.69 10.76 21.16
CA ASP A 130 6.74 11.73 20.60
C ASP A 130 6.13 11.30 19.24
N ARG A 131 6.39 10.06 18.78
CA ARG A 131 5.84 9.50 17.55
C ARG A 131 4.50 8.81 17.79
N TYR A 132 3.51 9.58 18.25
CA TYR A 132 2.15 9.09 18.41
C TYR A 132 1.10 10.11 17.97
N CYS A 133 -0.09 9.62 17.63
CA CYS A 133 -1.31 10.42 17.42
C CYS A 133 -2.50 9.78 18.14
N VAL A 134 -3.50 10.59 18.46
CA VAL A 134 -4.74 10.15 19.10
C VAL A 134 -5.91 10.57 18.20
N PHE A 135 -6.67 9.60 17.71
CA PHE A 135 -7.65 9.74 16.63
C PHE A 135 -9.07 9.42 17.09
N ASN A 136 -10.01 10.24 16.65
CA ASN A 136 -11.44 9.94 16.67
C ASN A 136 -11.89 9.58 15.24
N ASN A 137 -12.14 8.31 14.96
CA ASN A 137 -12.61 7.87 13.64
C ASN A 137 -14.05 8.31 13.32
N ARG A 138 -14.79 8.82 14.31
CA ARG A 138 -16.14 9.40 14.16
C ARG A 138 -16.13 10.92 13.99
N ALA A 139 -14.96 11.56 14.09
CA ALA A 139 -14.86 13.00 13.89
C ALA A 139 -15.27 13.38 12.45
N ALA A 140 -15.92 14.54 12.31
CA ALA A 140 -16.35 15.10 11.04
C ALA A 140 -15.97 16.59 10.95
N GLY A 141 -15.92 17.12 9.73
CA GLY A 141 -15.62 18.53 9.49
C GLY A 141 -14.22 18.94 9.96
N ALA A 142 -14.11 20.11 10.59
CA ALA A 142 -12.83 20.67 11.03
C ALA A 142 -12.03 19.72 11.94
N ALA A 143 -12.69 19.06 12.89
CA ALA A 143 -12.03 18.13 13.81
C ALA A 143 -11.40 16.91 13.08
N GLN A 144 -12.02 16.46 11.99
CA GLN A 144 -11.47 15.37 11.16
C GLN A 144 -10.25 15.83 10.37
N GLU A 145 -10.30 17.03 9.79
CA GLU A 145 -9.18 17.58 9.04
C GLU A 145 -8.00 17.92 9.96
N ASP A 146 -8.25 18.42 11.17
CA ASP A 146 -7.20 18.73 12.15
C ASP A 146 -6.42 17.49 12.58
N GLN A 147 -7.11 16.40 12.94
CA GLN A 147 -6.42 15.15 13.31
C GLN A 147 -5.70 14.54 12.10
N ARG A 148 -6.25 14.64 10.89
CA ARG A 148 -5.61 14.19 9.65
C ARG A 148 -4.33 14.97 9.39
N GLU A 149 -4.35 16.29 9.52
CA GLU A 149 -3.17 17.15 9.37
C GLU A 149 -2.10 16.78 10.40
N GLN A 150 -2.47 16.58 11.67
CA GLN A 150 -1.53 16.17 12.72
C GLN A 150 -0.81 14.86 12.37
N LEU A 151 -1.54 13.85 11.91
CA LEU A 151 -0.93 12.58 11.49
C LEU A 151 -0.01 12.75 10.29
N LEU A 152 -0.41 13.50 9.26
CA LEU A 152 0.38 13.67 8.05
C LEU A 152 1.65 14.51 8.30
N VAL A 153 1.59 15.50 9.19
CA VAL A 153 2.77 16.23 9.67
C VAL A 153 3.71 15.29 10.43
N LEU A 154 3.18 14.42 11.29
CA LEU A 154 3.99 13.43 12.00
C LEU A 154 4.65 12.43 11.05
N VAL A 155 3.91 11.93 10.05
CA VAL A 155 4.46 11.06 9.00
C VAL A 155 5.58 11.77 8.25
N GLN A 156 5.41 13.03 7.87
CA GLN A 156 6.49 13.80 7.23
C GLN A 156 7.73 13.93 8.12
N ARG A 157 7.55 14.16 9.42
CA ARG A 157 8.65 14.23 10.38
C ARG A 157 9.43 12.91 10.43
N VAL A 158 8.72 11.79 10.59
CA VAL A 158 9.31 10.45 10.60
C VAL A 158 10.05 10.15 9.29
N VAL A 159 9.47 10.51 8.15
CA VAL A 159 10.13 10.34 6.84
C VAL A 159 11.40 11.19 6.73
N ALA A 160 11.37 12.44 7.23
CA ALA A 160 12.54 13.32 7.24
C ALA A 160 13.66 12.77 8.14
N GLU A 161 13.32 12.25 9.34
CA GLU A 161 14.26 11.57 10.23
C GLU A 161 14.91 10.34 9.56
N CYS A 162 14.14 9.63 8.73
CA CYS A 162 14.62 8.53 7.89
C CYS A 162 15.32 8.96 6.58
N LYS A 163 15.61 10.26 6.41
CA LYS A 163 16.25 10.87 5.24
C LYS A 163 15.49 10.65 3.93
N GLY A 164 14.16 10.65 4.00
CA GLY A 164 13.28 10.42 2.86
C GLY A 164 13.21 8.96 2.39
N ARG A 165 13.89 8.02 3.05
CA ARG A 165 13.90 6.61 2.65
C ARG A 165 12.73 5.86 3.25
N CYS A 166 12.19 4.91 2.50
CA CYS A 166 11.24 3.94 3.03
C CYS A 166 11.94 2.86 3.88
N PHE A 167 11.17 2.17 4.72
CA PHE A 167 11.63 0.96 5.38
C PHE A 167 11.84 -0.13 4.34
N THR A 168 13.00 -0.76 4.30
CA THR A 168 13.26 -1.89 3.41
C THR A 168 14.13 -2.95 4.09
N ASN A 169 13.96 -4.19 3.68
CA ASN A 169 14.73 -5.36 4.13
C ASN A 169 14.97 -6.29 2.91
N ASN A 170 15.67 -7.41 3.12
CA ASN A 170 15.97 -8.37 2.06
C ASN A 170 14.70 -8.88 1.32
N MET A 171 13.58 -9.02 2.05
CA MET A 171 12.31 -9.46 1.48
C MET A 171 11.71 -8.40 0.55
N TYR A 172 11.66 -7.14 1.00
CA TYR A 172 11.22 -6.02 0.16
C TYR A 172 12.13 -5.79 -1.05
N GLN A 173 13.45 -5.97 -0.90
CA GLN A 173 14.39 -5.84 -2.02
C GLN A 173 14.11 -6.88 -3.11
N LYS A 174 13.99 -8.16 -2.73
CA LYS A 174 13.66 -9.24 -3.69
C LYS A 174 12.27 -9.06 -4.31
N ALA A 175 11.30 -8.62 -3.51
CA ALA A 175 9.95 -8.33 -4.01
C ALA A 175 9.98 -7.20 -5.05
N GLU A 176 10.67 -6.08 -4.75
CA GLU A 176 10.79 -4.95 -5.68
C GLU A 176 11.55 -5.34 -6.96
N GLU A 177 12.61 -6.14 -6.86
CA GLU A 177 13.34 -6.64 -8.04
C GLU A 177 12.42 -7.42 -8.99
N GLU A 178 11.60 -8.33 -8.46
CA GLU A 178 10.66 -9.12 -9.26
C GLU A 178 9.51 -8.26 -9.79
N ILE A 179 8.98 -7.31 -9.00
CA ILE A 179 7.99 -6.32 -9.47
C ILE A 179 8.54 -5.54 -10.67
N GLN A 180 9.76 -5.00 -10.55
CA GLN A 180 10.40 -4.22 -11.62
C GLN A 180 10.69 -5.07 -12.86
N LYS A 181 10.96 -6.37 -12.71
CA LYS A 181 11.11 -7.30 -13.82
C LYS A 181 9.78 -7.54 -14.54
N GLN A 182 8.71 -7.81 -13.79
CA GLN A 182 7.37 -8.02 -14.36
C GLN A 182 6.84 -6.77 -15.05
N ILE A 183 7.06 -5.58 -14.47
CA ILE A 183 6.72 -4.29 -15.09
C ILE A 183 7.44 -4.14 -16.44
N ARG A 184 8.74 -4.44 -16.51
CA ARG A 184 9.50 -4.34 -17.76
C ARG A 184 8.96 -5.26 -18.84
N VAL A 185 8.76 -6.55 -18.52
CA VAL A 185 8.18 -7.53 -19.45
C VAL A 185 6.80 -7.08 -19.93
N MET A 186 5.95 -6.58 -19.02
CA MET A 186 4.61 -6.10 -19.34
C MET A 186 4.64 -4.87 -20.26
N GLN A 187 5.50 -3.90 -19.98
CA GLN A 187 5.67 -2.70 -20.82
C GLN A 187 6.20 -3.05 -22.21
N GLU A 188 7.13 -4.00 -22.32
CA GLU A 188 7.61 -4.52 -23.60
C GLU A 188 6.48 -5.18 -24.40
N ASN A 189 5.65 -5.99 -23.75
CA ASN A 189 4.49 -6.61 -24.37
C ASN A 189 3.49 -5.57 -24.90
N TYR A 190 3.21 -4.51 -24.14
CA TYR A 190 2.33 -3.43 -24.62
C TYR A 190 2.90 -2.67 -25.81
N ARG A 191 4.22 -2.43 -25.84
CA ARG A 191 4.88 -1.79 -26.98
C ARG A 191 4.84 -2.67 -28.22
N ALA A 192 5.14 -3.96 -28.07
CA ALA A 192 5.07 -4.92 -29.16
C ALA A 192 3.63 -5.05 -29.72
N GLU A 193 2.63 -5.08 -28.84
CA GLU A 193 1.22 -5.12 -29.24
C GLU A 193 0.79 -3.84 -29.97
N LEU A 194 1.19 -2.67 -29.46
CA LEU A 194 0.94 -1.39 -30.13
C LEU A 194 1.53 -1.36 -31.53
N GLU A 195 2.78 -1.79 -31.71
CA GLU A 195 3.42 -1.78 -33.04
C GLU A 195 2.71 -2.73 -34.02
N ARG A 196 2.26 -3.90 -33.56
CA ARG A 196 1.44 -4.82 -34.37
C ARG A 196 0.12 -4.17 -34.80
N GLN A 197 -0.59 -3.55 -33.86
CA GLN A 197 -1.86 -2.87 -34.14
C GLN A 197 -1.67 -1.70 -35.10
N LYS A 198 -0.63 -0.88 -34.90
CA LYS A 198 -0.30 0.24 -35.80
C LYS A 198 0.05 -0.24 -37.21
N ALA A 199 0.74 -1.37 -37.34
CA ALA A 199 1.04 -1.96 -38.65
C ALA A 199 -0.24 -2.44 -39.35
N GLN A 200 -1.12 -3.15 -38.64
CA GLN A 200 -2.41 -3.61 -39.19
C GLN A 200 -3.29 -2.44 -39.61
N ILE A 201 -3.44 -1.42 -38.76
CA ILE A 201 -4.19 -0.20 -39.06
C ILE A 201 -3.61 0.47 -40.31
N ARG A 202 -2.30 0.70 -40.36
CA ARG A 202 -1.66 1.34 -41.53
C ARG A 202 -1.93 0.56 -42.81
N GLN A 203 -1.77 -0.76 -42.78
CA GLN A 203 -2.04 -1.60 -43.94
C GLN A 203 -3.51 -1.49 -44.39
N GLU A 204 -4.47 -1.59 -43.46
CA GLU A 204 -5.90 -1.52 -43.77
C GLU A 204 -6.28 -0.17 -44.41
N TYR A 205 -5.79 0.95 -43.87
CA TYR A 205 -6.08 2.26 -44.43
C TYR A 205 -5.32 2.51 -45.74
N GLU A 206 -4.09 2.02 -45.90
CA GLU A 206 -3.36 2.07 -47.17
C GLU A 206 -4.11 1.34 -48.29
N GLU A 207 -4.68 0.16 -47.99
CA GLU A 207 -5.52 -0.59 -48.94
C GLU A 207 -6.81 0.18 -49.26
N LYS A 208 -7.52 0.72 -48.25
CA LYS A 208 -8.72 1.54 -48.45
C LYS A 208 -8.46 2.79 -49.29
N ILE A 209 -7.39 3.53 -48.98
CA ILE A 209 -6.99 4.75 -49.70
C ILE A 209 -6.65 4.43 -51.15
N ARG A 210 -5.96 3.31 -51.40
CA ARG A 210 -5.61 2.87 -52.76
C ARG A 210 -6.84 2.58 -53.62
N MET A 211 -7.96 2.17 -53.02
CA MET A 211 -9.22 1.90 -53.71
C MET A 211 -10.08 3.15 -53.96
N LEU A 212 -9.69 4.31 -53.43
CA LEU A 212 -10.43 5.57 -53.59
C LEU A 212 -9.83 6.41 -54.73
N GLU A 213 -10.68 6.92 -55.60
CA GLU A 213 -10.28 7.85 -56.68
C GLU A 213 -10.33 9.31 -56.23
N ASP A 214 -11.27 9.66 -55.33
CA ASP A 214 -11.49 11.02 -54.86
C ASP A 214 -10.47 11.42 -53.78
N GLU A 215 -9.70 12.47 -54.04
CA GLU A 215 -8.65 12.96 -53.14
C GLU A 215 -9.20 13.46 -51.80
N LEU A 216 -10.41 14.04 -51.78
CA LEU A 216 -11.02 14.51 -50.54
C LEU A 216 -11.39 13.32 -49.65
N GLU A 217 -11.90 12.23 -50.23
CA GLU A 217 -12.19 11.00 -49.50
C GLU A 217 -10.91 10.30 -49.03
N GLN A 218 -9.84 10.29 -49.83
CA GLN A 218 -8.52 9.82 -49.38
C GLN A 218 -8.02 10.63 -48.17
N GLN A 219 -8.13 11.96 -48.20
CA GLN A 219 -7.74 12.82 -47.07
C GLN A 219 -8.56 12.53 -45.80
N LYS A 220 -9.87 12.26 -45.93
CA LYS A 220 -10.71 11.83 -44.79
C LYS A 220 -10.21 10.52 -44.19
N GLN A 221 -9.86 9.53 -45.02
CA GLN A 221 -9.33 8.25 -44.54
C GLN A 221 -7.98 8.41 -43.84
N VAL A 222 -7.09 9.26 -44.36
CA VAL A 222 -5.82 9.60 -43.68
C VAL A 222 -6.06 10.23 -42.32
N MET A 223 -7.02 11.16 -42.21
CA MET A 223 -7.37 11.80 -40.94
C MET A 223 -7.96 10.79 -39.95
N HIS A 224 -8.82 9.88 -40.41
CA HIS A 224 -9.39 8.82 -39.58
C HIS A 224 -8.31 7.86 -39.08
N MET A 225 -7.41 7.40 -39.96
CA MET A 225 -6.25 6.58 -39.60
C MET A 225 -5.39 7.27 -38.53
N ARG A 226 -5.05 8.54 -38.72
CA ARG A 226 -4.23 9.29 -37.76
C ARG A 226 -4.88 9.38 -36.39
N ARG A 227 -6.19 9.62 -36.35
CA ARG A 227 -6.96 9.65 -35.10
C ARG A 227 -6.94 8.29 -34.41
N GLU A 228 -7.20 7.22 -35.14
CA GLU A 228 -7.20 5.86 -34.59
C GLU A 228 -5.82 5.47 -34.04
N LEU A 229 -4.74 5.77 -34.77
CA LEU A 229 -3.36 5.55 -34.29
C LEU A 229 -3.08 6.34 -33.00
N ALA A 230 -3.49 7.61 -32.94
CA ALA A 230 -3.32 8.44 -31.75
C ALA A 230 -4.10 7.90 -30.54
N GLU A 231 -5.32 7.39 -30.76
CA GLU A 231 -6.13 6.74 -29.71
C GLU A 231 -5.44 5.47 -29.18
N ARG A 232 -4.86 4.63 -30.06
CA ARG A 232 -4.09 3.43 -29.65
C ARG A 232 -2.82 3.79 -28.89
N GLU A 233 -2.10 4.82 -29.33
CA GLU A 233 -0.91 5.33 -28.65
C GLU A 233 -1.24 5.86 -27.26
N ALA A 234 -2.32 6.65 -27.12
CA ALA A 234 -2.78 7.16 -25.84
C ALA A 234 -3.20 6.03 -24.88
N LEU A 235 -3.88 5.00 -25.38
CA LEU A 235 -4.24 3.82 -24.59
C LEU A 235 -2.98 3.06 -24.12
N CYS A 236 -2.01 2.83 -25.00
CA CYS A 236 -0.76 2.16 -24.65
C CYS A 236 0.04 2.98 -23.62
N ALA A 237 0.11 4.31 -23.77
CA ALA A 237 0.75 5.19 -22.80
C ALA A 237 0.10 5.07 -21.41
N THR A 238 -1.24 5.06 -21.36
CA THR A 238 -1.99 4.86 -20.11
C THR A 238 -1.67 3.51 -19.47
N ARG A 239 -1.62 2.42 -20.25
CA ARG A 239 -1.25 1.09 -19.75
C ARG A 239 0.20 1.02 -19.27
N GLN A 240 1.14 1.67 -19.97
CA GLN A 240 2.53 1.73 -19.53
C GLN A 240 2.69 2.45 -18.19
N GLN A 241 1.91 3.52 -17.97
CA GLN A 241 1.90 4.26 -16.69
C GLN A 241 1.30 3.43 -15.55
N ASN A 242 0.25 2.65 -15.84
CA ASN A 242 -0.45 1.82 -14.85
C ASN A 242 0.14 0.41 -14.69
N ALA A 243 1.23 0.08 -15.39
CA ALA A 243 1.82 -1.26 -15.39
C ALA A 243 2.18 -1.74 -13.97
N ARG A 244 2.59 -0.82 -13.08
CA ARG A 244 2.88 -1.17 -11.69
C ARG A 244 1.62 -1.62 -10.95
N ASP A 245 0.53 -0.87 -11.04
CA ASP A 245 -0.73 -1.25 -10.40
C ASP A 245 -1.28 -2.57 -10.99
N GLU A 246 -1.09 -2.83 -12.30
CA GLU A 246 -1.45 -4.12 -12.90
C GLU A 246 -0.62 -5.27 -12.29
N VAL A 247 0.71 -5.11 -12.17
CA VAL A 247 1.60 -6.12 -11.56
C VAL A 247 1.28 -6.35 -10.09
N GLU A 248 1.10 -5.30 -9.29
CA GLU A 248 0.78 -5.40 -7.87
C GLU A 248 -0.54 -6.16 -7.60
N ASN A 249 -1.48 -6.12 -8.53
CA ASN A 249 -2.76 -6.82 -8.44
C ASN A 249 -2.75 -8.23 -9.05
N GLN A 250 -1.66 -8.67 -9.68
CA GLN A 250 -1.53 -10.03 -10.21
C GLN A 250 -1.27 -11.05 -9.10
N SER A 251 -1.84 -12.25 -9.23
CA SER A 251 -1.55 -13.36 -8.32
C SER A 251 -0.08 -13.79 -8.37
N GLY A 252 0.58 -13.64 -9.53
CA GLY A 252 1.97 -14.07 -9.74
C GLY A 252 2.96 -13.44 -8.75
N ILE A 253 2.88 -12.12 -8.51
CA ILE A 253 3.78 -11.46 -7.55
C ILE A 253 3.51 -11.90 -6.11
N VAL A 254 2.24 -12.09 -5.76
CA VAL A 254 1.84 -12.54 -4.42
C VAL A 254 2.39 -13.94 -4.15
N GLU A 255 2.27 -14.86 -5.11
CA GLU A 255 2.80 -16.22 -4.99
C GLU A 255 4.33 -16.24 -4.91
N PHE A 256 5.02 -15.37 -5.66
CA PHE A 256 6.47 -15.22 -5.57
C PHE A 256 6.92 -14.79 -4.16
N ILE A 257 6.29 -13.72 -3.62
CA ILE A 257 6.61 -13.22 -2.28
C ILE A 257 6.26 -14.26 -1.20
N LEU A 258 5.13 -14.97 -1.37
CA LEU A 258 4.75 -16.07 -0.48
C LEU A 258 5.80 -17.19 -0.48
N GLY A 259 6.36 -17.52 -1.64
CA GLY A 259 7.49 -18.45 -1.76
C GLY A 259 8.73 -17.99 -0.98
N LEU A 260 9.07 -16.70 -1.07
CA LEU A 260 10.18 -16.13 -0.29
C LEU A 260 9.92 -16.24 1.23
N LEU A 261 8.69 -15.97 1.68
CA LEU A 261 8.32 -16.05 3.11
C LEU A 261 8.48 -17.47 3.65
N LYS A 262 8.06 -18.49 2.87
CA LYS A 262 8.21 -19.90 3.23
C LYS A 262 9.67 -20.31 3.38
N ILE A 263 10.55 -19.85 2.48
CA ILE A 263 11.99 -20.14 2.57
C ILE A 263 12.57 -19.55 3.85
N VAL A 264 12.23 -18.30 4.17
CA VAL A 264 12.73 -17.64 5.37
C VAL A 264 12.21 -18.32 6.64
N SER A 265 10.91 -18.64 6.70
CA SER A 265 10.33 -19.39 7.83
C SER A 265 10.99 -20.76 8.01
N PHE A 266 11.25 -21.47 6.91
CA PHE A 266 11.91 -22.77 6.93
C PHE A 266 13.37 -22.67 7.41
N VAL A 267 14.09 -21.65 6.96
CA VAL A 267 15.47 -21.39 7.40
C VAL A 267 15.50 -21.02 8.88
N PHE A 268 14.57 -20.20 9.38
CA PHE A 268 14.50 -19.89 10.81
C PHE A 268 14.11 -21.10 11.66
N SER A 269 13.22 -21.98 11.18
CA SER A 269 12.88 -23.23 11.89
C SER A 269 14.03 -24.25 11.96
N LEU A 270 15.08 -24.11 11.14
CA LEU A 270 16.28 -24.96 11.19
C LEU A 270 17.30 -24.52 12.26
N PHE A 271 17.10 -23.35 12.89
CA PHE A 271 17.97 -22.81 13.93
C PHE A 271 17.27 -22.66 15.29
N GLU A 272 16.04 -23.16 15.41
CA GLU A 272 15.30 -23.27 16.68
C GLU A 272 15.34 -24.73 17.18
N ASP A 273 16.54 -25.23 17.51
CA ASP A 273 16.78 -26.44 18.32
C ASP A 273 17.73 -26.10 19.50
#